data_AF-A0A2X1QF41-F1
#
_entry.id   AF-A0A2X1QF41-F1
#
_cell.length_a   1.000
_cell.length_b   1.000
_cell.length_c   1.000
_cell.angle_alpha   90.00
_cell.angle_beta   90.00
_cell.angle_gamma   90.00
#
_symmetry.space_group_name_H-M   'P 1'
#
loop_
_entity.id
_entity.type
_entity.pdbx_description
1 polymer ?
#
loop_
_entity_poly.entity_id
_entity_poly.type
_entity_poly.pdbx_seq_one_letter_code
_entity_poly.pdbx_strand_id
1 'polypeptide(L)'
;MLFATTGRKLQDEADKYLLWFRDIVTRTAQTIASWQTVGFAHGVMNTDNMSILGLTIDYGPYGFLDDFQPDFICNHSDYQGRYSFENQPAVGLWNLQRLAQSLSPFISAEALNAALDKYQHALLTAYGQRMRDKLGLFSQQKGDNDLLDGLFALMIREKSDYTRTFRLLSHSEQLSAASPLRDEFIDRAAFDSWFAGYRARLRDEQVRRRAAPAEDAGCESGAGVYVTGWRSGAIEQAEAGDMGELERLHAALADPFTDREDDYVRRPPDWGKRLEVSCSS
;
A
#
# COMPACT_ATOMS: atom_id res chain seq x y z
N MET A 1 12.00 -3.96 -20.38
CA MET A 1 13.16 -3.28 -21.00
C MET A 1 13.98 -2.40 -20.02
N LEU A 2 13.71 -2.44 -18.70
CA LEU A 2 14.35 -1.56 -17.69
C LEU A 2 15.57 -2.16 -16.96
N PHE A 3 15.88 -3.44 -17.14
CA PHE A 3 16.87 -4.15 -16.31
C PHE A 3 18.34 -4.06 -16.80
N ALA A 4 18.57 -3.62 -18.04
CA ALA A 4 19.93 -3.59 -18.61
C ALA A 4 20.72 -2.29 -18.32
N THR A 5 20.07 -1.25 -17.77
CA THR A 5 20.66 0.10 -17.72
C THR A 5 21.23 0.52 -16.37
N THR A 6 20.86 -0.09 -15.24
CA THR A 6 21.44 0.26 -13.92
C THR A 6 22.71 -0.52 -13.60
N GLY A 7 22.79 -1.82 -13.93
CA GLY A 7 23.97 -2.64 -13.64
C GLY A 7 25.24 -2.24 -14.43
N ARG A 8 25.08 -1.73 -15.67
CA ARG A 8 26.21 -1.20 -16.46
C ARG A 8 26.71 0.16 -15.98
N LYS A 9 25.92 0.92 -15.23
CA LYS A 9 26.26 2.30 -14.84
C LYS A 9 27.24 2.41 -13.68
N LEU A 10 27.44 1.34 -12.90
CA LEU A 10 28.25 1.39 -11.67
C LEU A 10 29.56 0.59 -11.76
N GLN A 11 29.87 -0.07 -12.89
CA GLN A 11 31.03 -0.97 -12.96
C GLN A 11 32.36 -0.24 -12.70
N ASP A 12 32.46 0.99 -13.19
CA ASP A 12 33.65 1.84 -13.12
C ASP A 12 33.65 2.79 -11.92
N GLU A 13 32.61 2.76 -11.07
CA GLU A 13 32.51 3.60 -9.88
C GLU A 13 33.33 3.01 -8.72
N ALA A 14 34.16 3.83 -8.08
CA ALA A 14 34.97 3.42 -6.93
C ALA A 14 34.08 2.93 -5.76
N ASP A 15 32.92 3.57 -5.57
CA ASP A 15 31.98 3.29 -4.48
C ASP A 15 30.80 2.40 -4.91
N LYS A 16 30.96 1.61 -5.98
CA LYS A 16 29.86 0.85 -6.61
C LYS A 16 29.02 0.01 -5.65
N TYR A 17 29.63 -0.64 -4.66
CA TYR A 17 28.90 -1.47 -3.69
C TYR A 17 28.08 -0.62 -2.72
N LEU A 18 28.56 0.56 -2.34
CA LEU A 18 27.81 1.52 -1.53
C LEU A 18 26.64 2.10 -2.32
N LEU A 19 26.86 2.50 -3.57
CA LEU A 19 25.79 2.99 -4.45
C LEU A 19 24.72 1.93 -4.69
N TRP A 20 25.13 0.69 -4.92
CA TRP A 20 24.24 -0.46 -5.01
C TRP A 20 23.45 -0.71 -3.72
N PHE A 21 24.09 -0.71 -2.56
CA PHE A 21 23.41 -0.88 -1.28
C PHE A 21 22.41 0.25 -0.99
N ARG A 22 22.74 1.50 -1.32
CA ARG A 22 21.80 2.63 -1.24
C ARG A 22 20.57 2.43 -2.12
N ASP A 23 20.75 1.93 -3.34
CA ASP A 23 19.64 1.61 -4.24
C ASP A 23 18.74 0.51 -3.66
N ILE A 24 19.32 -0.53 -3.04
CA ILE A 24 18.57 -1.59 -2.35
C ILE A 24 17.74 -1.02 -1.18
N VAL A 25 18.33 -0.15 -0.36
CA VAL A 25 17.63 0.52 0.75
C VAL A 25 16.43 1.31 0.22
N THR A 26 16.62 2.12 -0.82
CA THR A 26 15.54 2.91 -1.42
C THR A 26 14.45 2.03 -2.04
N ARG A 27 14.81 0.98 -2.78
CA ARG A 27 13.85 0.04 -3.38
C ARG A 27 13.02 -0.66 -2.31
N THR A 28 13.66 -1.15 -1.25
CA THR A 28 12.97 -1.80 -0.14
C THR A 28 11.99 -0.85 0.55
N ALA A 29 12.42 0.39 0.81
CA ALA A 29 11.57 1.44 1.38
C ALA A 29 10.35 1.75 0.48
N GLN A 30 10.56 1.86 -0.83
CA GLN A 30 9.50 2.10 -1.81
C GLN A 30 8.52 0.94 -1.91
N THR A 31 9.00 -0.31 -1.84
CA THR A 31 8.15 -1.51 -1.90
C THR A 31 7.28 -1.62 -0.66
N ILE A 32 7.86 -1.43 0.53
CA ILE A 32 7.09 -1.44 1.78
C ILE A 32 6.09 -0.28 1.81
N ALA A 33 6.48 0.92 1.35
CA ALA A 33 5.54 2.01 1.21
C ALA A 33 4.37 1.66 0.27
N SER A 34 4.60 0.86 -0.79
CA SER A 34 3.52 0.40 -1.68
C SER A 34 2.58 -0.52 -0.90
N TRP A 35 3.13 -1.48 -0.16
CA TRP A 35 2.36 -2.40 0.66
C TRP A 35 1.47 -1.66 1.66
N GLN A 36 2.02 -0.68 2.39
CA GLN A 36 1.24 0.13 3.33
C GLN A 36 0.10 0.89 2.64
N THR A 37 0.30 1.39 1.42
CA THR A 37 -0.72 2.21 0.71
C THR A 37 -1.86 1.39 0.08
N VAL A 38 -1.65 0.09 -0.13
CA VAL A 38 -2.65 -0.83 -0.69
C VAL A 38 -3.20 -1.79 0.36
N GLY A 39 -2.76 -1.67 1.62
CA GLY A 39 -3.18 -2.56 2.70
C GLY A 39 -2.65 -3.99 2.55
N PHE A 40 -1.49 -4.20 1.92
CA PHE A 40 -0.91 -5.54 1.78
C PHE A 40 -0.07 -5.90 3.01
N ALA A 41 -0.37 -7.06 3.60
CA ALA A 41 0.40 -7.70 4.66
C ALA A 41 1.07 -8.97 4.10
N HIS A 42 2.40 -9.05 4.17
CA HIS A 42 3.17 -10.16 3.59
C HIS A 42 3.14 -11.43 4.46
N GLY A 43 3.13 -11.27 5.79
CA GLY A 43 3.05 -12.37 6.76
C GLY A 43 4.35 -13.17 7.01
N VAL A 44 5.36 -13.08 6.13
CA VAL A 44 6.65 -13.80 6.28
C VAL A 44 7.82 -12.97 5.72
N MET A 45 8.17 -11.88 6.40
CA MET A 45 9.28 -11.01 5.99
C MET A 45 10.62 -11.51 6.56
N ASN A 46 10.93 -12.79 6.37
CA ASN A 46 12.25 -13.34 6.68
C ASN A 46 13.29 -12.76 5.69
N THR A 47 14.58 -12.76 6.06
CA THR A 47 15.64 -12.15 5.23
C THR A 47 15.80 -12.82 3.87
N ASP A 48 15.54 -14.11 3.77
CA ASP A 48 15.51 -14.91 2.54
C ASP A 48 14.34 -14.53 1.61
N ASN A 49 13.28 -13.94 2.14
CA ASN A 49 12.12 -13.43 1.40
C ASN A 49 12.24 -11.94 1.04
N MET A 50 13.40 -11.33 1.28
CA MET A 50 13.65 -9.93 0.91
C MET A 50 14.42 -9.87 -0.42
N SER A 51 13.70 -9.59 -1.51
CA SER A 51 14.32 -9.41 -2.82
C SER A 51 15.30 -8.23 -2.83
N ILE A 52 16.54 -8.49 -3.27
CA ILE A 52 17.56 -7.45 -3.47
C ILE A 52 17.14 -6.41 -4.52
N LEU A 53 16.17 -6.74 -5.38
CA LEU A 53 15.63 -5.86 -6.41
C LEU A 53 14.42 -5.05 -5.93
N GLY A 54 13.99 -5.23 -4.68
CA GLY A 54 12.77 -4.63 -4.13
C GLY A 54 11.49 -5.23 -4.70
N LEU A 55 11.49 -6.47 -5.18
CA LEU A 55 10.28 -7.16 -5.62
C LEU A 55 9.58 -7.83 -4.44
N THR A 56 8.25 -7.91 -4.47
CA THR A 56 7.50 -8.81 -3.60
C THR A 56 7.70 -10.24 -4.08
N ILE A 57 8.11 -11.14 -3.19
CA ILE A 57 8.42 -12.54 -3.49
C ILE A 57 7.86 -13.42 -2.39
N ASP A 58 7.78 -14.72 -2.65
CA ASP A 58 7.33 -15.74 -1.70
C ASP A 58 5.94 -15.46 -1.08
N TYR A 59 4.92 -15.51 -1.95
CA TYR A 59 3.51 -15.38 -1.58
C TYR A 59 3.04 -16.65 -0.84
N GLY A 60 3.14 -16.63 0.49
CA GLY A 60 2.58 -17.65 1.38
C GLY A 60 1.32 -17.14 2.12
N PRO A 61 1.36 -16.96 3.45
CA PRO A 61 0.24 -16.43 4.23
C PRO A 61 0.16 -14.90 4.13
N TYR A 62 -0.02 -14.39 2.91
CA TYR A 62 -0.23 -12.97 2.67
C TYR A 62 -1.72 -12.62 2.82
N GLY A 63 -1.98 -11.39 3.24
CA GLY A 63 -3.32 -10.83 3.32
C GLY A 63 -3.36 -9.44 2.72
N PHE A 64 -4.53 -9.03 2.26
CA PHE A 64 -4.81 -7.62 2.06
C PHE A 64 -5.88 -7.23 3.08
N LEU A 65 -5.83 -5.99 3.57
CA LEU A 65 -6.80 -5.49 4.53
C LEU A 65 -8.19 -5.43 3.89
N ASP A 66 -9.14 -6.13 4.51
CA ASP A 66 -10.57 -5.88 4.33
C ASP A 66 -10.95 -4.67 5.20
N ASP A 67 -11.35 -4.91 6.45
CA ASP A 67 -11.51 -3.86 7.45
C ASP A 67 -10.13 -3.27 7.81
N PHE A 68 -10.05 -1.95 7.94
CA PHE A 68 -8.78 -1.30 8.27
C PHE A 68 -8.37 -1.59 9.71
N GLN A 69 -7.37 -2.47 9.84
CA GLN A 69 -6.83 -2.93 11.10
C GLN A 69 -5.29 -2.83 11.05
N PRO A 70 -4.68 -1.80 11.68
CA PRO A 70 -3.23 -1.61 11.64
C PRO A 70 -2.41 -2.78 12.20
N ASP A 71 -2.91 -3.40 13.27
CA ASP A 71 -2.29 -4.55 13.94
C ASP A 71 -2.63 -5.90 13.28
N PHE A 72 -3.18 -5.90 12.05
CA PHE A 72 -3.56 -7.12 11.35
C PHE A 72 -2.38 -8.07 11.14
N ILE A 73 -2.57 -9.33 11.56
CA ILE A 73 -1.63 -10.44 11.39
C ILE A 73 -2.26 -11.43 10.41
N CYS A 74 -1.70 -11.55 9.21
CA CYS A 74 -2.18 -12.46 8.18
C CYS A 74 -1.64 -13.90 8.30
N ASN A 75 -0.61 -14.11 9.13
CA ASN A 75 0.02 -15.41 9.32
C ASN A 75 -0.32 -15.98 10.71
N HIS A 76 -1.09 -17.07 10.77
CA HIS A 76 -1.47 -17.73 12.02
C HIS A 76 -0.28 -18.26 12.84
N SER A 77 0.87 -18.49 12.21
CA SER A 77 2.09 -18.92 12.89
C SER A 77 2.87 -17.74 13.50
N ASP A 78 2.48 -16.50 13.22
CA ASP A 78 3.07 -15.29 13.81
C ASP A 78 2.35 -14.87 15.09
N TYR A 79 2.46 -15.70 16.13
CA TYR A 79 1.81 -15.47 17.43
C TYR A 79 2.24 -14.17 18.13
N GLN A 80 3.37 -13.59 17.74
CA GLN A 80 3.93 -12.37 18.34
C GLN A 80 3.60 -11.11 17.51
N GLY A 81 2.97 -11.26 16.34
CA GLY A 81 2.70 -10.15 15.42
C GLY A 81 3.96 -9.49 14.89
N ARG A 82 5.06 -10.24 14.76
CA ARG A 82 6.34 -9.74 14.23
C ARG A 82 6.16 -9.14 12.84
N TYR A 83 5.31 -9.75 12.02
CA TYR A 83 5.02 -9.40 10.63
C TYR A 83 3.61 -8.81 10.47
N SER A 84 3.04 -8.23 11.52
CA SER A 84 1.79 -7.46 11.41
C SER A 84 1.92 -6.32 10.40
N PHE A 85 0.79 -5.89 9.84
CA PHE A 85 0.74 -4.86 8.81
C PHE A 85 1.46 -3.55 9.22
N GLU A 86 1.26 -3.08 10.45
CA GLU A 86 1.96 -1.88 10.96
C GLU A 86 3.46 -2.09 11.23
N ASN A 87 3.91 -3.33 11.45
CA ASN A 87 5.30 -3.64 11.76
C ASN A 87 6.19 -3.79 10.51
N GLN A 88 5.61 -3.97 9.32
CA GLN A 88 6.37 -4.17 8.07
C GLN A 88 7.43 -3.07 7.81
N PRO A 89 7.17 -1.77 8.04
CA PRO A 89 8.19 -0.72 7.95
C PRO A 89 9.41 -0.95 8.84
N ALA A 90 9.21 -1.35 10.10
CA ALA A 90 10.29 -1.59 11.03
C ALA A 90 11.07 -2.87 10.69
N VAL A 91 10.35 -3.93 10.30
CA VAL A 91 10.96 -5.20 9.87
C VAL A 91 11.80 -5.01 8.61
N GLY A 92 11.34 -4.20 7.64
CA GLY A 92 12.12 -3.86 6.45
C GLY A 92 13.47 -3.25 6.76
N LEU A 93 13.51 -2.28 7.69
CA LEU A 93 14.77 -1.69 8.16
C LEU A 93 15.65 -2.73 8.85
N TRP A 94 15.06 -3.57 9.71
CA TRP A 94 15.81 -4.61 10.41
C TRP A 94 16.45 -5.60 9.43
N ASN A 95 15.73 -6.01 8.38
CA ASN A 95 16.26 -6.88 7.33
C ASN A 95 17.40 -6.20 6.55
N LEU A 96 17.28 -4.92 6.23
CA LEU A 96 18.37 -4.14 5.62
C LEU A 96 19.60 -4.05 6.53
N GLN A 97 19.43 -3.97 7.84
CA GLN A 97 20.55 -4.02 8.80
C GLN A 97 21.25 -5.38 8.79
N ARG A 98 20.52 -6.50 8.61
CA ARG A 98 21.13 -7.83 8.44
C ARG A 98 21.93 -7.90 7.14
N LEU A 99 21.39 -7.37 6.05
CA LEU A 99 22.11 -7.28 4.78
C LEU A 99 23.38 -6.42 4.92
N ALA A 100 23.28 -5.24 5.54
CA ALA A 100 24.41 -4.34 5.79
C ALA A 100 25.55 -5.06 6.55
N GLN A 101 25.22 -5.84 7.57
CA GLN A 101 26.20 -6.62 8.32
C GLN A 101 27.02 -7.56 7.41
N SER A 102 26.37 -8.22 6.44
CA SER A 102 27.05 -9.10 5.48
C SER A 102 27.98 -8.35 4.52
N LEU A 103 27.77 -7.04 4.32
CA LEU A 103 28.56 -6.19 3.42
C LEU A 103 29.72 -5.46 4.13
N SER A 104 29.81 -5.55 5.46
CA SER A 104 30.86 -4.92 6.26
C SER A 104 32.31 -5.27 5.90
N PRO A 105 32.64 -6.43 5.29
CA PRO A 105 34.00 -6.68 4.80
C PRO A 105 34.42 -5.78 3.62
N PHE A 106 33.46 -5.16 2.92
CA PHE A 106 33.69 -4.40 1.68
C PHE A 106 33.31 -2.93 1.78
N ILE A 107 32.50 -2.55 2.78
CA ILE A 107 31.98 -1.19 2.96
C ILE A 107 32.15 -0.81 4.44
N SER A 108 32.64 0.40 4.70
CA SER A 108 32.81 0.88 6.07
C SER A 108 31.47 0.93 6.83
N ALA A 109 31.51 0.68 8.14
CA ALA A 109 30.32 0.76 8.99
C ALA A 109 29.65 2.15 8.93
N GLU A 110 30.45 3.22 8.87
CA GLU A 110 29.95 4.60 8.72
C GLU A 110 29.14 4.77 7.43
N ALA A 111 29.65 4.28 6.29
CA ALA A 111 28.97 4.38 5.01
C ALA A 111 27.69 3.53 4.95
N LEU A 112 27.71 2.33 5.55
CA LEU A 112 26.52 1.47 5.68
C LEU A 112 25.43 2.13 6.53
N ASN A 113 25.79 2.69 7.69
CA ASN A 113 24.85 3.40 8.56
C ASN A 113 24.26 4.62 7.85
N ALA A 114 25.09 5.42 7.17
CA ALA A 114 24.61 6.57 6.40
C ALA A 114 23.65 6.19 5.27
N ALA A 115 23.77 4.99 4.70
CA ALA A 115 22.80 4.46 3.74
C ALA A 115 21.50 4.00 4.41
N LEU A 116 21.58 3.29 5.53
CA LEU A 116 20.42 2.86 6.33
C LEU A 116 19.59 4.04 6.84
N ASP A 117 20.23 5.14 7.24
CA ASP A 117 19.56 6.37 7.68
C ASP A 117 18.65 7.00 6.61
N LYS A 118 18.87 6.66 5.32
CA LYS A 118 18.00 7.12 4.23
C LYS A 118 16.71 6.33 4.09
N TYR A 119 16.61 5.15 4.73
CA TYR A 119 15.44 4.28 4.64
C TYR A 119 14.15 4.99 5.05
N GLN A 120 14.14 5.61 6.23
CA GLN A 120 12.95 6.27 6.77
C GLN A 120 12.49 7.42 5.86
N HIS A 121 13.42 8.24 5.39
CA HIS A 121 13.10 9.33 4.47
C HIS A 121 12.52 8.81 3.14
N ALA A 122 13.14 7.80 2.53
CA ALA A 122 12.65 7.19 1.30
C ALA A 122 11.26 6.57 1.48
N LEU A 123 11.02 5.86 2.59
CA LEU A 123 9.75 5.22 2.91
C LEU A 123 8.65 6.27 3.08
N LEU A 124 8.86 7.28 3.93
CA LEU A 124 7.85 8.31 4.22
C LEU A 124 7.58 9.20 3.00
N THR A 125 8.58 9.42 2.15
CA THR A 125 8.41 10.18 0.91
C THR A 125 7.52 9.42 -0.07
N ALA A 126 7.83 8.14 -0.33
CA ALA A 126 7.03 7.30 -1.23
C ALA A 126 5.62 7.06 -0.68
N TYR A 127 5.49 6.79 0.62
CA TYR A 127 4.21 6.61 1.30
C TYR A 127 3.36 7.89 1.23
N GLY A 128 3.93 9.04 1.64
CA GLY A 128 3.22 10.31 1.65
C GLY A 128 2.75 10.74 0.27
N GLN A 129 3.56 10.52 -0.78
CA GLN A 129 3.13 10.80 -2.15
C GLN A 129 1.94 9.94 -2.55
N ARG A 130 2.02 8.61 -2.37
CA ARG A 130 0.95 7.69 -2.76
C ARG A 130 -0.34 7.90 -1.96
N MET A 131 -0.24 8.23 -0.68
CA MET A 131 -1.41 8.54 0.14
C MET A 131 -2.06 9.85 -0.28
N ARG A 132 -1.28 10.86 -0.66
CA ARG A 132 -1.81 12.08 -1.28
C ARG A 132 -2.51 11.77 -2.61
N ASP A 133 -1.93 10.93 -3.46
CA ASP A 133 -2.55 10.50 -4.72
C ASP A 133 -3.90 9.80 -4.46
N LYS A 134 -3.97 8.90 -3.47
CA LYS A 134 -5.22 8.24 -3.03
C LYS A 134 -6.27 9.22 -2.49
N LEU A 135 -5.84 10.33 -1.90
CA LEU A 135 -6.68 11.43 -1.42
C LEU A 135 -6.96 12.49 -2.52
N GLY A 136 -6.45 12.32 -3.75
CA GLY A 136 -6.60 13.30 -4.83
C GLY A 136 -5.89 14.64 -4.56
N LEU A 137 -4.83 14.65 -3.74
CA LEU A 137 -4.04 15.83 -3.39
C LEU A 137 -2.78 15.90 -4.25
N PHE A 138 -2.71 16.86 -5.18
CA PHE A 138 -1.58 16.98 -6.12
C PHE A 138 -0.47 17.92 -5.64
N SER A 139 -0.78 18.81 -4.71
CA SER A 139 0.20 19.65 -4.03
C SER A 139 0.43 19.16 -2.60
N GLN A 140 1.63 19.37 -2.07
CA GLN A 140 1.93 19.10 -0.66
C GLN A 140 1.62 20.34 0.18
N GLN A 141 0.84 20.16 1.24
CA GLN A 141 0.54 21.23 2.20
C GLN A 141 0.69 20.76 3.65
N LYS A 142 0.90 21.73 4.54
CA LYS A 142 0.87 21.49 5.98
C LYS A 142 -0.56 21.14 6.38
N GLY A 143 -0.76 20.02 7.06
CA GLY A 143 -2.08 19.50 7.46
C GLY A 143 -2.60 18.34 6.61
N ASP A 144 -1.93 17.97 5.51
CA ASP A 144 -2.31 16.80 4.71
C ASP A 144 -2.26 15.50 5.54
N ASN A 145 -1.28 15.39 6.45
CA ASN A 145 -1.19 14.26 7.38
C ASN A 145 -2.34 14.25 8.39
N ASP A 146 -2.77 15.40 8.91
CA ASP A 146 -3.87 15.47 9.87
C ASP A 146 -5.18 14.98 9.24
N LEU A 147 -5.39 15.25 7.95
CA LEU A 147 -6.53 14.70 7.20
C LEU A 147 -6.43 13.18 7.06
N LEU A 148 -5.24 12.65 6.76
CA LEU A 148 -5.05 11.22 6.65
C LEU A 148 -5.25 10.50 7.99
N ASP A 149 -4.64 11.03 9.05
CA ASP A 149 -4.74 10.48 10.41
C ASP A 149 -6.19 10.54 10.92
N GLY A 150 -6.91 11.63 10.63
CA GLY A 150 -8.32 11.75 10.93
C GLY A 150 -9.18 10.69 10.22
N LEU A 151 -8.90 10.41 8.94
CA LEU A 151 -9.60 9.36 8.19
C LEU A 151 -9.30 7.98 8.78
N PHE A 152 -8.03 7.67 9.03
CA PHE A 152 -7.62 6.41 9.63
C PHE A 152 -8.21 6.19 11.01
N ALA A 153 -8.29 7.22 11.85
CA ALA A 153 -8.94 7.12 13.15
C ALA A 153 -10.43 6.75 13.03
N LEU A 154 -11.15 7.33 12.07
CA LEU A 154 -12.54 6.93 11.77
C LEU A 154 -12.61 5.49 11.30
N MET A 155 -11.74 5.09 10.36
CA MET A 155 -11.73 3.75 9.77
C MET A 155 -11.40 2.67 10.81
N ILE A 156 -10.47 2.92 11.73
CA ILE A 156 -10.14 2.00 12.84
C ILE A 156 -11.35 1.82 13.76
N ARG A 157 -11.97 2.94 14.17
CA ARG A 157 -13.09 2.93 15.11
C ARG A 157 -14.30 2.19 14.56
N GLU A 158 -14.55 2.33 13.26
CA GLU A 158 -15.75 1.81 12.61
C GLU A 158 -15.50 0.55 11.79
N LYS A 159 -14.25 0.04 11.81
CA LYS A 159 -13.80 -1.10 11.02
C LYS A 159 -14.20 -0.93 9.55
N SER A 160 -13.93 0.24 8.99
CA SER A 160 -14.28 0.56 7.61
C SER A 160 -13.42 -0.25 6.65
N ASP A 161 -14.01 -0.69 5.54
CA ASP A 161 -13.28 -1.40 4.49
C ASP A 161 -12.24 -0.47 3.86
N TYR A 162 -10.98 -0.90 3.86
CA TYR A 162 -9.85 -0.07 3.44
C TYR A 162 -9.96 0.33 1.98
N THR A 163 -10.13 -0.64 1.09
CA THR A 163 -10.21 -0.41 -0.34
C THR A 163 -11.44 0.42 -0.71
N ARG A 164 -12.62 0.00 -0.24
CA ARG A 164 -13.89 0.66 -0.56
C ARG A 164 -13.94 2.08 -0.05
N THR A 165 -13.35 2.36 1.11
CA THR A 165 -13.30 3.73 1.64
C THR A 165 -12.56 4.66 0.66
N PHE A 166 -11.37 4.29 0.20
CA PHE A 166 -10.63 5.09 -0.77
C PHE A 166 -11.32 5.13 -2.15
N ARG A 167 -11.97 4.04 -2.58
CA ARG A 167 -12.73 4.05 -3.85
C ARG A 167 -13.93 4.98 -3.79
N LEU A 168 -14.79 4.86 -2.77
CA LEU A 168 -15.95 5.74 -2.59
C LEU A 168 -15.54 7.20 -2.39
N LEU A 169 -14.40 7.43 -1.73
CA LEU A 169 -13.83 8.77 -1.62
C LEU A 169 -13.46 9.35 -3.00
N SER A 170 -12.97 8.53 -3.94
CA SER A 170 -12.63 8.98 -5.29
C SER A 170 -13.86 9.39 -6.14
N HIS A 171 -15.05 8.88 -5.81
CA HIS A 171 -16.32 9.31 -6.42
C HIS A 171 -16.92 10.56 -5.76
N SER A 172 -16.31 11.07 -4.69
CA SER A 172 -16.86 12.20 -3.96
C SER A 172 -16.62 13.50 -4.73
N GLU A 173 -17.70 14.21 -5.08
CA GLU A 173 -17.59 15.49 -5.75
C GLU A 173 -17.03 16.56 -4.81
N GLN A 174 -16.04 17.31 -5.30
CA GLN A 174 -15.31 18.31 -4.51
C GLN A 174 -16.20 19.47 -4.03
N LEU A 175 -17.31 19.72 -4.73
CA LEU A 175 -18.26 20.81 -4.44
C LEU A 175 -19.55 20.33 -3.77
N SER A 176 -19.78 19.01 -3.68
CA SER A 176 -20.96 18.45 -3.02
C SER A 176 -20.62 18.03 -1.60
N ALA A 177 -21.61 18.12 -0.71
CA ALA A 177 -21.53 17.46 0.60
C ALA A 177 -21.99 15.99 0.52
N ALA A 178 -22.59 15.59 -0.61
CA ALA A 178 -23.00 14.22 -0.83
C ALA A 178 -21.76 13.35 -1.11
N SER A 179 -21.65 12.25 -0.39
CA SER A 179 -20.70 11.20 -0.65
C SER A 179 -21.36 9.86 -0.33
N PRO A 180 -21.27 8.84 -1.20
CA PRO A 180 -21.75 7.50 -0.88
C PRO A 180 -21.03 6.91 0.35
N LEU A 181 -19.81 7.39 0.63
CA LEU A 181 -19.03 6.98 1.80
C LEU A 181 -19.69 7.38 3.12
N ARG A 182 -20.55 8.40 3.13
CA ARG A 182 -21.25 8.86 4.33
C ARG A 182 -22.10 7.76 4.98
N ASP A 183 -22.72 6.91 4.16
CA ASP A 183 -23.59 5.84 4.65
C ASP A 183 -22.81 4.61 5.16
N GLU A 184 -21.50 4.53 4.89
CA GLU A 184 -20.61 3.48 5.41
C GLU A 184 -20.13 3.76 6.85
N PHE A 185 -20.34 4.98 7.35
CA PHE A 185 -20.01 5.38 8.72
C PHE A 185 -21.26 5.41 9.62
N ILE A 186 -21.16 4.77 10.79
CA ILE A 186 -22.10 4.83 11.90
C ILE A 186 -22.11 6.25 12.49
N ASP A 187 -20.93 6.80 12.82
CA ASP A 187 -20.81 8.18 13.31
C ASP A 187 -20.70 9.16 12.14
N ARG A 188 -21.85 9.36 11.49
CA ARG A 188 -21.98 10.26 10.34
C ARG A 188 -21.55 11.69 10.65
N ALA A 189 -21.71 12.14 11.89
CA ALA A 189 -21.33 13.50 12.28
C ALA A 189 -19.80 13.67 12.29
N ALA A 190 -19.07 12.67 12.80
CA ALA A 190 -17.61 12.70 12.75
C ALA A 190 -17.09 12.60 11.31
N PHE A 191 -17.70 11.75 10.47
CA PHE A 191 -17.40 11.74 9.03
C PHE A 191 -17.68 13.09 8.37
N ASP A 192 -18.85 13.69 8.60
CA ASP A 192 -19.25 14.97 8.00
C ASP A 192 -18.26 16.09 8.38
N SER A 193 -17.79 16.09 9.62
CA SER A 193 -16.77 17.03 10.12
C SER A 193 -15.42 16.84 9.40
N TRP A 194 -14.92 15.60 9.34
CA TRP A 194 -13.70 15.27 8.62
C TRP A 194 -13.80 15.62 7.13
N PHE A 195 -14.91 15.24 6.49
CA PHE A 195 -15.16 15.44 5.08
C PHE A 195 -15.28 16.92 4.70
N ALA A 196 -15.76 17.78 5.61
CA ALA A 196 -15.74 19.23 5.42
C ALA A 196 -14.30 19.78 5.33
N GLY A 197 -13.39 19.31 6.21
CA GLY A 197 -11.97 19.66 6.18
C GLY A 197 -11.27 19.15 4.91
N TYR A 198 -11.50 17.89 4.56
CA TYR A 198 -10.97 17.28 3.34
C TYR A 198 -11.42 18.03 2.07
N ARG A 199 -12.71 18.36 1.95
CA ARG A 199 -13.21 19.15 0.80
C ARG A 199 -12.65 20.57 0.76
N ALA A 200 -12.44 21.21 1.91
CA ALA A 200 -11.77 22.51 1.94
C ALA A 200 -10.37 22.42 1.33
N ARG A 201 -9.62 21.38 1.70
CA ARG A 201 -8.30 21.12 1.15
C ARG A 201 -8.30 20.79 -0.35
N LEU A 202 -9.32 20.09 -0.85
CA LEU A 202 -9.49 19.83 -2.29
C LEU A 202 -9.84 21.09 -3.10
N ARG A 203 -10.59 22.03 -2.53
CA ARG A 203 -10.88 23.31 -3.21
C ARG A 203 -9.61 24.11 -3.47
N ASP A 204 -8.65 24.07 -2.55
CA ASP A 204 -7.35 24.73 -2.73
C ASP A 204 -6.54 24.14 -3.90
N GLU A 205 -6.65 22.82 -4.16
CA GLU A 205 -6.07 22.19 -5.35
C GLU A 205 -6.68 22.74 -6.64
N GLN A 206 -8.02 22.88 -6.70
CA GLN A 206 -8.68 23.41 -7.88
C GLN A 206 -8.28 24.87 -8.17
N VAL A 207 -8.21 25.70 -7.13
CA VAL A 207 -7.78 27.10 -7.28
C VAL A 207 -6.37 27.16 -7.85
N ARG A 208 -5.47 26.30 -7.37
CA ARG A 208 -4.10 26.19 -7.89
C ARG A 208 -4.05 25.65 -9.31
N ARG A 209 -4.81 24.60 -9.64
CA ARG A 209 -4.88 24.03 -11.00
C ARG A 209 -5.43 25.05 -11.99
N ARG A 210 -6.46 25.83 -11.62
CA ARG A 210 -7.00 26.91 -12.46
C ARG A 210 -6.02 28.08 -12.65
N ALA A 211 -5.11 28.28 -11.69
CA ALA A 211 -4.06 29.29 -11.78
C ALA A 211 -2.79 28.78 -12.48
N ALA A 212 -2.66 27.47 -12.71
CA ALA A 212 -1.51 26.85 -13.37
C ALA A 212 -1.65 26.87 -14.91
N PRO A 213 -0.54 26.96 -15.67
CA PRO A 213 -0.55 26.83 -17.12
C PRO A 213 -1.16 25.50 -17.59
N ALA A 214 -1.84 25.50 -18.74
CA ALA A 214 -2.64 24.37 -19.25
C ALA A 214 -1.87 23.04 -19.45
N GLU A 215 -0.54 23.06 -19.47
CA GLU A 215 0.32 21.88 -19.65
C GLU A 215 0.43 21.00 -18.39
N ASP A 216 0.08 21.52 -17.20
CA ASP A 216 0.16 20.81 -15.90
C ASP A 216 -1.18 20.16 -15.47
N ALA A 217 -2.21 20.19 -16.32
CA ALA A 217 -3.59 19.81 -15.95
C ALA A 217 -3.88 18.28 -15.94
N GLY A 218 -2.90 17.43 -16.25
CA GLY A 218 -3.09 16.03 -16.66
C GLY A 218 -3.08 14.96 -15.56
N CYS A 219 -3.57 15.22 -14.34
CA CYS A 219 -3.72 14.17 -13.33
C CYS A 219 -5.19 13.97 -12.94
N GLU A 220 -5.79 12.94 -13.55
CA GLU A 220 -7.04 12.33 -13.09
C GLU A 220 -6.76 11.42 -11.88
N SER A 221 -7.58 11.55 -10.85
CA SER A 221 -7.51 10.75 -9.63
C SER A 221 -8.03 9.34 -9.87
N GLY A 222 -7.28 8.31 -9.51
CA GLY A 222 -7.76 6.93 -9.50
C GLY A 222 -7.28 6.19 -8.26
N ALA A 223 -8.10 6.17 -7.20
CA ALA A 223 -7.93 5.17 -6.15
C ALA A 223 -8.33 3.81 -6.74
N GLY A 224 -7.35 2.91 -6.92
CA GLY A 224 -7.61 1.55 -7.38
C GLY A 224 -8.42 0.73 -6.41
N VAL A 225 -9.22 -0.18 -6.96
CA VAL A 225 -10.01 -1.17 -6.24
C VAL A 225 -9.19 -2.46 -6.13
N TYR A 226 -8.70 -2.77 -4.94
CA TYR A 226 -8.13 -4.08 -4.65
C TYR A 226 -9.23 -5.00 -4.12
N VAL A 227 -9.55 -6.03 -4.91
CA VAL A 227 -10.53 -7.06 -4.56
C VAL A 227 -9.92 -8.01 -3.53
N THR A 228 -10.52 -8.07 -2.34
CA THR A 228 -10.13 -8.95 -1.24
C THR A 228 -11.39 -9.63 -0.71
N GLY A 229 -11.32 -10.94 -0.47
CA GLY A 229 -12.46 -11.74 0.04
C GLY A 229 -12.88 -12.94 -0.82
N TRP A 230 -12.57 -12.99 -2.12
CA TRP A 230 -13.11 -14.01 -3.05
C TRP A 230 -12.18 -15.21 -3.30
N ARG A 231 -11.03 -15.27 -2.64
CA ARG A 231 -9.96 -16.22 -2.98
C ARG A 231 -10.27 -17.66 -2.58
N SER A 232 -10.93 -17.90 -1.45
CA SER A 232 -11.24 -19.27 -0.98
C SER A 232 -12.20 -20.00 -1.93
N GLY A 233 -13.26 -19.30 -2.38
CA GLY A 233 -14.24 -19.90 -3.28
C GLY A 233 -13.65 -20.28 -4.64
N ALA A 234 -12.62 -19.58 -5.10
CA ALA A 234 -11.88 -19.93 -6.32
C ALA A 234 -11.00 -21.17 -6.13
N ILE A 235 -10.37 -21.34 -4.96
CA ILE A 235 -9.54 -22.50 -4.63
C ILE A 235 -10.40 -23.76 -4.52
N GLU A 236 -11.49 -23.71 -3.75
CA GLU A 236 -12.40 -24.85 -3.56
C GLU A 236 -12.99 -25.35 -4.89
N GLN A 237 -13.36 -24.43 -5.79
CA GLN A 237 -13.85 -24.78 -7.12
C GLN A 237 -12.74 -25.38 -7.99
N ALA A 238 -11.53 -24.82 -7.97
CA ALA A 238 -10.41 -25.34 -8.72
C ALA A 238 -9.99 -26.74 -8.25
N GLU A 239 -10.02 -27.02 -6.94
CA GLU A 239 -9.78 -28.36 -6.37
C GLU A 239 -10.84 -29.38 -6.81
N ALA A 240 -12.09 -28.93 -7.00
CA ALA A 240 -13.16 -29.73 -7.58
C ALA A 240 -13.06 -29.88 -9.12
N GLY A 241 -12.05 -29.27 -9.75
CA GLY A 241 -11.79 -29.32 -11.19
C GLY A 241 -12.47 -28.22 -12.02
N ASP A 242 -13.12 -27.24 -11.39
CA ASP A 242 -13.74 -26.09 -12.05
C ASP A 242 -12.84 -24.84 -11.95
N MET A 243 -12.23 -24.47 -13.07
CA MET A 243 -11.33 -23.31 -13.16
C MET A 243 -12.06 -21.98 -13.41
N GLY A 244 -13.39 -22.00 -13.61
CA GLY A 244 -14.14 -20.84 -14.07
C GLY A 244 -14.08 -19.64 -13.11
N GLU A 245 -14.16 -19.87 -11.79
CA GLU A 245 -14.05 -18.78 -10.80
C GLU A 245 -12.63 -18.21 -10.72
N LEU A 246 -11.60 -19.06 -10.83
CA LEU A 246 -10.21 -18.60 -10.85
C LEU A 246 -9.94 -17.71 -12.06
N GLU A 247 -10.41 -18.11 -13.24
CA GLU A 247 -10.28 -17.32 -14.48
C GLU A 247 -10.99 -15.96 -14.38
N ARG A 248 -12.22 -15.93 -13.83
CA ARG A 248 -12.97 -14.69 -13.60
C ARG A 248 -12.27 -13.78 -12.61
N LEU A 249 -11.79 -14.32 -11.49
CA LEU A 249 -11.06 -13.56 -10.47
C LEU A 249 -9.77 -12.98 -11.04
N HIS A 250 -9.01 -13.78 -11.81
CA HIS A 250 -7.79 -13.30 -12.46
C HIS A 250 -8.08 -12.19 -13.48
N ALA A 251 -9.15 -12.32 -14.28
CA ALA A 251 -9.58 -11.28 -15.21
C ALA A 251 -10.00 -9.99 -14.49
N ALA A 252 -10.69 -10.08 -13.34
CA ALA A 252 -11.04 -8.92 -12.54
C ALA A 252 -9.81 -8.22 -11.96
N LEU A 253 -8.81 -8.97 -11.50
CA LEU A 253 -7.57 -8.42 -10.94
C LEU A 253 -6.61 -7.85 -12.00
N ALA A 254 -6.79 -8.20 -13.28
CA ALA A 254 -6.00 -7.65 -14.38
C ALA A 254 -6.32 -6.17 -14.67
N ASP A 255 -7.53 -5.71 -14.29
CA ASP A 255 -7.95 -4.31 -14.40
C ASP A 255 -8.59 -3.81 -13.09
N PRO A 256 -7.79 -3.63 -12.02
CA PRO A 256 -8.29 -3.36 -10.68
C PRO A 256 -8.77 -1.91 -10.49
N PHE A 257 -8.64 -1.03 -11.49
CA PHE A 257 -9.03 0.38 -11.36
C PHE A 257 -10.39 0.68 -11.97
N THR A 258 -10.93 -0.24 -12.77
CA THR A 258 -12.23 -0.13 -13.44
C THR A 258 -13.36 -0.53 -12.49
N ASP A 259 -14.41 0.29 -12.44
CA ASP A 259 -15.60 -0.01 -11.64
C ASP A 259 -16.30 -1.29 -12.11
N ARG A 260 -16.88 -2.02 -11.16
CA ARG A 260 -17.62 -3.24 -11.41
C ARG A 260 -18.92 -3.23 -10.61
N GLU A 261 -19.92 -3.94 -11.12
CA GLU A 261 -21.21 -4.12 -10.46
C GLU A 261 -21.36 -5.52 -9.82
N ASP A 262 -20.39 -6.41 -10.06
CA ASP A 262 -20.37 -7.76 -9.53
C ASP A 262 -19.89 -7.83 -8.08
N ASP A 263 -19.91 -9.02 -7.52
CA ASP A 263 -19.68 -9.21 -6.09
C ASP A 263 -18.19 -9.01 -5.70
N TYR A 264 -17.27 -8.95 -6.67
CA TYR A 264 -15.83 -8.75 -6.43
C TYR A 264 -15.51 -7.42 -5.73
N VAL A 265 -16.38 -6.41 -5.81
CA VAL A 265 -16.17 -5.10 -5.14
C VAL A 265 -16.92 -4.98 -3.82
N ARG A 266 -17.64 -6.03 -3.40
CA ARG A 266 -18.36 -6.06 -2.13
C ARG A 266 -17.43 -6.44 -0.99
N ARG A 267 -17.76 -5.97 0.22
CA ARG A 267 -17.09 -6.41 1.45
C ARG A 267 -17.20 -7.94 1.52
N PRO A 268 -16.14 -8.64 1.97
CA PRO A 268 -16.28 -10.05 2.22
C PRO A 268 -17.39 -10.30 3.25
N PRO A 269 -18.12 -11.42 3.12
CA PRO A 269 -19.01 -11.85 4.17
C PRO A 269 -18.22 -12.10 5.46
N ASP A 270 -18.88 -12.07 6.62
CA ASP A 270 -18.19 -12.16 7.92
C ASP A 270 -17.31 -13.42 8.08
N TRP A 271 -17.67 -14.52 7.42
CA TRP A 271 -16.86 -15.74 7.37
C TRP A 271 -15.64 -15.59 6.44
N GLY A 272 -15.73 -14.77 5.39
CA GLY A 272 -14.67 -14.45 4.44
C GLY A 272 -13.55 -13.58 5.01
N LYS A 273 -13.87 -12.73 5.99
CA LYS A 273 -12.90 -11.87 6.69
C LYS A 273 -11.81 -12.63 7.46
N ARG A 274 -11.97 -13.95 7.63
CA ARG A 274 -11.04 -14.82 8.37
C ARG A 274 -10.43 -15.91 7.48
N LEU A 275 -10.66 -15.86 6.16
CA LEU A 275 -10.11 -16.85 5.24
C LEU A 275 -8.65 -16.54 4.95
N GLU A 276 -7.80 -17.52 5.23
CA GLU A 276 -6.36 -17.44 5.06
C GLU A 276 -5.93 -18.15 3.79
N VAL A 277 -4.89 -17.63 3.13
CA VAL A 277 -4.19 -18.36 2.08
C VAL A 277 -3.09 -19.18 2.77
N SER A 278 -3.41 -20.43 3.11
CA SER A 278 -2.42 -21.39 3.57
C SER A 278 -2.06 -22.31 2.41
N CYS A 279 -0.79 -22.29 2.00
CA CYS A 279 -0.23 -23.27 1.05
C CYS A 279 0.22 -24.57 1.74
N SER A 280 -0.11 -24.79 3.02
CA SER A 280 0.22 -26.03 3.74
C SER A 280 -1.02 -26.87 3.97
N SER A 281 -1.00 -28.07 3.37
CA SER A 281 -1.70 -29.27 3.84
C SER A 281 -1.03 -29.82 5.10
#